data_AF-A0A0J1IEX1-F1
#
_entry.id   AF-A0A0J1IEX1-F1
#
_cell.length_a   1.000
_cell.length_b   1.000
_cell.length_c   1.000
_cell.angle_alpha   90.00
_cell.angle_beta   90.00
_cell.angle_gamma   90.00
#
_symmetry.space_group_name_H-M   'P 1'
#
loop_
_entity.id
_entity.type
_entity.pdbx_description
1 polymer ?
#
loop_
_entity_poly.entity_id
_entity_poly.type
_entity_poly.pdbx_seq_one_letter_code
_entity_poly.pdbx_strand_id
1 'polypeptide(L)'
;MTYAYKIDNGSDSTGWKTFKPKDKISIETSGENTISIKAAGGFANNTEIVKTIKIAWPITSITIEPNPIEINVDGTKSFTITIEPNNATNKTLDIAVANPSISSLIPGQNTLIGNTAGTTELIVKTTDGSNLIQRIPVHVRDPYVKLENISFTKPVYTIERSAGTNDKLIAVDDLLIFNPSNATDKDIEQVLSNAPDTVEVIRQDGQYYLKAADVGYAEITAIAEKQKDGTQPKDSTLFKVVKEKEGNNGNGEDGDGRW
;
A
#
# COMPACT_ATOMS: atom_id res chain seq x y z
N MET A 1 15.34 70.32 -8.80
CA MET A 1 14.81 69.47 -7.73
C MET A 1 14.71 68.06 -8.25
N THR A 2 15.34 67.10 -7.58
CA THR A 2 15.34 65.68 -7.97
C THR A 2 14.69 64.86 -6.87
N TYR A 3 13.84 63.90 -7.25
CA TYR A 3 13.23 62.98 -6.30
C TYR A 3 13.85 61.61 -6.46
N ALA A 4 14.10 60.94 -5.34
CA ALA A 4 14.61 59.58 -5.32
C ALA A 4 13.80 58.73 -4.34
N TYR A 5 13.64 57.45 -4.67
CA TYR A 5 13.01 56.47 -3.82
C TYR A 5 13.91 55.24 -3.64
N LYS A 6 13.69 54.50 -2.56
CA LYS A 6 14.29 53.21 -2.24
C LYS A 6 13.20 52.32 -1.68
N ILE A 7 13.18 51.04 -2.05
CA ILE A 7 12.34 50.03 -1.42
C ILE A 7 13.25 49.01 -0.76
N ASP A 8 13.04 48.80 0.53
CA ASP A 8 13.73 47.78 1.33
C ASP A 8 12.72 46.70 1.76
N ASN A 9 13.11 45.43 1.66
CA ASN A 9 12.36 44.27 2.11
C ASN A 9 13.34 43.27 2.77
N GLY A 10 13.41 43.29 4.10
CA GLY A 10 14.43 42.54 4.84
C GLY A 10 15.84 42.98 4.45
N SER A 11 16.66 42.05 3.95
CA SER A 11 18.02 42.32 3.45
C SER A 11 18.06 42.85 2.01
N ASP A 12 16.95 42.77 1.27
CA ASP A 12 16.90 43.15 -0.13
C ASP A 12 16.56 44.64 -0.26
N SER A 13 17.38 45.38 -1.01
CA SER A 13 17.17 46.81 -1.28
C SER A 13 17.26 47.09 -2.76
N THR A 14 16.36 47.93 -3.28
CA THR A 14 16.45 48.40 -4.66
C THR A 14 17.57 49.42 -4.88
N GLY A 15 18.20 49.91 -3.80
CA GLY A 15 19.00 51.13 -3.83
C GLY A 15 18.16 52.37 -4.16
N TRP A 16 18.79 53.55 -4.10
CA TRP A 16 18.16 54.81 -4.47
C TRP A 16 17.99 54.92 -5.98
N LYS A 17 16.76 55.11 -6.44
CA LYS A 17 16.38 55.31 -7.84
C LYS A 17 15.70 56.67 -8.00
N THR A 18 16.04 57.41 -9.04
CA THR A 18 15.39 58.70 -9.34
C THR A 18 14.03 58.51 -10.00
N PHE A 19 13.06 59.36 -9.67
CA PHE A 19 11.73 59.34 -10.29
C PHE A 19 11.19 60.77 -10.49
N LYS A 20 10.16 60.95 -11.32
CA LYS A 20 9.46 62.22 -11.49
C LYS A 20 8.20 62.24 -10.62
N PRO A 21 7.76 63.41 -10.14
CA PRO A 21 6.47 63.54 -9.47
C PRO A 21 5.34 62.96 -10.34
N LYS A 22 4.47 62.17 -9.71
CA LYS A 22 3.36 61.40 -10.33
C LYS A 22 3.76 60.09 -11.03
N ASP A 23 5.04 59.75 -11.12
CA ASP A 23 5.44 58.41 -11.58
C ASP A 23 4.92 57.33 -10.63
N LYS A 24 4.52 56.18 -11.18
CA LYS A 24 4.15 55.00 -10.40
C LYS A 24 5.42 54.28 -9.93
N ILE A 25 5.45 53.88 -8.67
CA ILE A 25 6.50 53.04 -8.09
C ILE A 25 5.91 51.62 -7.94
N SER A 26 6.42 50.67 -8.71
CA SER A 26 6.02 49.25 -8.60
C SER A 26 6.74 48.55 -7.46
N ILE A 27 6.04 47.63 -6.79
CA ILE A 27 6.55 46.85 -5.67
C ILE A 27 6.27 45.38 -6.00
N GLU A 28 7.33 44.65 -6.33
CA GLU A 28 7.26 43.30 -6.91
C GLU A 28 7.62 42.22 -5.88
N THR A 29 7.66 42.58 -4.60
CA THR A 29 8.12 41.72 -3.50
C THR A 29 7.01 41.57 -2.48
N SER A 30 6.64 40.32 -2.15
CA SER A 30 5.74 40.05 -1.02
C SER A 30 6.42 40.32 0.33
N GLY A 31 5.64 40.35 1.40
CA GLY A 31 6.11 40.70 2.73
C GLY A 31 6.05 42.20 3.02
N GLU A 32 6.81 42.62 4.02
CA GLU A 32 6.87 43.99 4.48
C GLU A 32 7.88 44.79 3.64
N ASN A 33 7.38 45.79 2.92
CA ASN A 33 8.16 46.67 2.06
C ASN A 33 8.19 48.07 2.68
N THR A 34 9.39 48.57 2.94
CA THR A 34 9.63 49.92 3.44
C THR A 34 10.04 50.81 2.27
N ILE A 35 9.20 51.78 1.95
CA ILE A 35 9.46 52.78 0.90
C ILE A 35 10.01 54.04 1.56
N SER A 36 11.24 54.41 1.20
CA SER A 36 11.84 55.69 1.56
C SER A 36 11.85 56.63 0.35
N ILE A 37 11.42 57.87 0.52
CA ILE A 37 11.43 58.92 -0.52
C ILE A 37 12.20 60.14 0.00
N LYS A 38 13.04 60.74 -0.84
CA LYS A 38 13.70 62.02 -0.54
C LYS A 38 13.75 62.94 -1.75
N ALA A 39 13.90 64.24 -1.50
CA ALA A 39 14.09 65.27 -2.51
C ALA A 39 15.40 66.02 -2.29
N ALA A 40 16.09 66.38 -3.36
CA ALA A 40 17.34 67.15 -3.32
C ALA A 40 17.33 68.34 -4.30
N GLY A 41 18.03 69.41 -3.92
CA GLY A 41 18.19 70.65 -4.69
C GLY A 41 17.04 71.66 -4.53
N GLY A 42 17.34 72.95 -4.70
CA GLY A 42 16.41 74.04 -4.43
C GLY A 42 16.22 74.26 -2.92
N PHE A 43 14.98 74.50 -2.48
CA PHE A 43 14.59 74.61 -1.06
C PHE A 43 14.19 73.27 -0.42
N ALA A 44 14.57 72.13 -1.03
CA ALA A 44 14.21 70.82 -0.51
C ALA A 44 14.93 70.50 0.81
N ASN A 45 14.17 70.09 1.81
CA ASN A 45 14.71 69.44 3.01
C ASN A 45 15.00 67.98 2.66
N ASN A 46 16.27 67.56 2.71
CA ASN A 46 16.73 66.22 2.29
C ASN A 46 16.35 65.10 3.30
N THR A 47 15.23 65.27 4.00
CA THR A 47 14.69 64.30 4.96
C THR A 47 13.98 63.17 4.21
N GLU A 48 14.21 61.95 4.66
CA GLU A 48 13.50 60.78 4.15
C GLU A 48 12.08 60.71 4.71
N ILE A 49 11.10 60.59 3.82
CA ILE A 49 9.75 60.21 4.17
C ILE A 49 9.65 58.69 4.00
N VAL A 50 9.31 58.00 5.08
CA VAL A 50 9.26 56.54 5.11
C VAL A 50 7.81 56.08 5.24
N LYS A 51 7.43 55.09 4.44
CA LYS A 51 6.14 54.41 4.55
C LYS A 51 6.32 52.90 4.38
N THR A 52 5.68 52.13 5.24
CA THR A 52 5.69 50.67 5.17
C THR A 52 4.37 50.17 4.59
N ILE A 53 4.44 49.19 3.69
CA ILE A 53 3.28 48.45 3.20
C ILE A 53 3.56 46.95 3.28
N LYS A 54 2.52 46.16 3.49
CA LYS A 54 2.62 44.70 3.48
C LYS A 54 1.87 44.14 2.27
N ILE A 55 2.56 43.38 1.43
CA ILE A 55 1.99 42.71 0.25
C ILE A 55 1.95 41.21 0.55
N ALA A 56 0.80 40.57 0.34
CA ALA A 56 0.69 39.12 0.39
C ALA A 56 0.28 38.61 -1.00
N TRP A 57 0.95 37.56 -1.46
CA TRP A 57 0.54 36.81 -2.64
C TRP A 57 -0.22 35.58 -2.16
N PRO A 58 -1.56 35.60 -2.25
CA PRO A 58 -2.36 34.45 -1.86
C PRO A 58 -2.22 33.33 -2.90
N ILE A 59 -2.42 32.11 -2.43
CA ILE A 59 -2.73 30.95 -3.24
C ILE A 59 -4.01 31.23 -4.01
N THR A 60 -3.98 30.91 -5.29
CA THR A 60 -5.08 31.07 -6.25
C THR A 60 -5.58 29.73 -6.79
N SER A 61 -4.74 28.69 -6.74
CA SER A 61 -5.10 27.33 -7.17
C SER A 61 -4.38 26.26 -6.35
N ILE A 62 -5.07 25.16 -6.11
CA ILE A 62 -4.54 23.91 -5.54
C ILE A 62 -4.86 22.79 -6.50
N THR A 63 -3.84 22.03 -6.90
CA THR A 63 -4.00 20.78 -7.66
C THR A 63 -3.47 19.62 -6.84
N ILE A 64 -4.20 18.50 -6.82
CA ILE A 64 -3.83 17.28 -6.09
C ILE A 64 -3.78 16.13 -7.08
N GLU A 65 -2.68 15.37 -7.06
CA GLU A 65 -2.50 14.19 -7.91
C GLU A 65 -1.99 12.98 -7.12
N PRO A 66 -2.45 11.75 -7.42
CA PRO A 66 -3.49 11.43 -8.40
C PRO A 66 -4.90 11.83 -7.89
N ASN A 67 -5.84 11.99 -8.83
CA ASN A 67 -7.25 12.26 -8.55
C ASN A 67 -8.13 11.42 -9.50
N PRO A 68 -8.85 10.38 -9.04
CA PRO A 68 -8.97 9.91 -7.65
C PRO A 68 -7.67 9.31 -7.09
N ILE A 69 -7.59 9.15 -5.76
CA ILE A 69 -6.60 8.30 -5.11
C ILE A 69 -7.19 6.90 -4.91
N GLU A 70 -6.49 5.86 -5.38
CA GLU A 70 -6.87 4.45 -5.17
C GLU A 70 -5.85 3.74 -4.26
N ILE A 71 -6.34 3.04 -3.25
CA ILE A 71 -5.54 2.32 -2.24
C ILE A 71 -6.18 0.96 -1.95
N ASN A 72 -5.38 -0.05 -1.64
CA ASN A 72 -5.89 -1.29 -1.06
C ASN A 72 -5.99 -1.17 0.47
N VAL A 73 -6.85 -1.96 1.10
CA VAL A 73 -6.83 -2.15 2.57
C VAL A 73 -5.42 -2.55 3.00
N ASP A 74 -4.94 -1.95 4.10
CA ASP A 74 -3.58 -2.04 4.65
C ASP A 74 -2.46 -1.52 3.73
N GLY A 75 -2.80 -1.06 2.53
CA GLY A 75 -1.90 -0.43 1.58
C GLY A 75 -1.68 1.05 1.88
N THR A 76 -0.67 1.62 1.22
CA THR A 76 -0.38 3.07 1.28
C THR A 76 -0.32 3.70 -0.10
N LYS A 77 -0.62 4.99 -0.19
CA LYS A 77 -0.53 5.75 -1.44
C LYS A 77 -0.11 7.20 -1.19
N SER A 78 1.00 7.62 -1.81
CA SER A 78 1.43 9.01 -1.79
C SER A 78 0.67 9.86 -2.80
N PHE A 79 0.54 11.14 -2.48
CA PHE A 79 -0.05 12.17 -3.34
C PHE A 79 0.82 13.43 -3.34
N THR A 80 0.66 14.24 -4.37
CA THR A 80 1.34 15.53 -4.52
C THR A 80 0.34 16.66 -4.51
N ILE A 81 0.69 17.76 -3.85
CA ILE A 81 -0.08 19.00 -3.87
C ILE A 81 0.76 20.07 -4.57
N THR A 82 0.21 20.65 -5.64
CA THR A 82 0.79 21.79 -6.35
C THR A 82 -0.01 23.05 -6.04
N ILE A 83 0.69 24.14 -5.72
CA ILE A 83 0.13 25.44 -5.35
C ILE A 83 0.51 26.47 -6.41
N GLU A 84 -0.46 27.27 -6.86
CA GLU A 84 -0.19 28.44 -7.69
C GLU A 84 -0.72 29.75 -7.07
N PRO A 85 0.03 30.86 -7.16
CA PRO A 85 1.35 30.95 -7.76
C PRO A 85 2.41 30.28 -6.87
N ASN A 86 3.49 29.78 -7.49
CA ASN A 86 4.54 29.05 -6.76
C ASN A 86 5.28 29.92 -5.73
N ASN A 87 5.13 31.24 -5.78
CA ASN A 87 5.73 32.22 -4.89
C ASN A 87 4.74 32.75 -3.84
N ALA A 88 3.59 32.11 -3.64
CA ALA A 88 2.64 32.48 -2.59
C ALA A 88 3.34 32.68 -1.24
N THR A 89 2.96 33.75 -0.53
CA THR A 89 3.66 34.20 0.69
C THR A 89 3.49 33.21 1.85
N ASN A 90 2.33 32.56 1.96
CA ASN A 90 2.08 31.47 2.89
C ASN A 90 1.65 30.23 2.09
N LYS A 91 2.44 29.15 2.17
CA LYS A 91 2.18 27.87 1.48
C LYS A 91 1.67 26.78 2.42
N THR A 92 1.38 27.13 3.67
CA THR A 92 0.88 26.18 4.67
C THR A 92 -0.55 25.76 4.31
N LEU A 93 -0.78 24.45 4.33
CA LEU A 93 -2.06 23.83 4.04
C LEU A 93 -2.54 23.01 5.23
N ASP A 94 -3.85 23.05 5.48
CA ASP A 94 -4.52 22.13 6.37
C ASP A 94 -5.04 20.94 5.57
N ILE A 95 -4.55 19.74 5.88
CA ILE A 95 -4.87 18.50 5.17
C ILE A 95 -5.63 17.59 6.12
N ALA A 96 -6.77 17.07 5.68
CA ALA A 96 -7.59 16.13 6.45
C ALA A 96 -8.25 15.09 5.55
N VAL A 97 -8.61 13.95 6.12
CA VAL A 97 -9.46 12.95 5.45
C VAL A 97 -10.85 13.00 6.07
N ALA A 98 -11.89 13.04 5.22
CA ALA A 98 -13.26 13.23 5.67
C ALA A 98 -13.74 12.08 6.60
N ASN A 99 -13.31 10.85 6.33
CA ASN A 99 -13.60 9.68 7.16
C ASN A 99 -12.32 8.86 7.45
N PRO A 100 -11.66 9.11 8.59
CA PRO A 100 -10.46 8.39 9.01
C PRO A 100 -10.61 6.86 9.14
N SER A 101 -11.83 6.36 9.37
CA SER A 101 -12.08 4.92 9.46
C SER A 101 -11.96 4.19 8.12
N ILE A 102 -12.11 4.91 6.99
CA ILE A 102 -11.91 4.37 5.64
C ILE A 102 -10.44 4.56 5.22
N SER A 103 -9.89 5.77 5.38
CA SER A 103 -8.49 6.08 5.06
C SER A 103 -7.96 7.16 5.98
N SER A 104 -6.67 7.13 6.33
CA SER A 104 -6.03 8.10 7.22
C SER A 104 -4.73 8.66 6.61
N LEU A 105 -4.39 9.88 7.01
CA LEU A 105 -3.13 10.54 6.61
C LEU A 105 -1.99 10.09 7.52
N ILE A 106 -0.83 9.77 6.94
CA ILE A 106 0.41 9.57 7.69
C ILE A 106 0.92 10.93 8.18
N PRO A 107 1.07 11.16 9.49
CA PRO A 107 1.52 12.45 10.01
C PRO A 107 2.85 12.91 9.42
N GLY A 108 2.90 14.16 8.97
CA GLY A 108 4.11 14.76 8.38
C GLY A 108 4.43 14.29 6.96
N GLN A 109 3.55 13.50 6.32
CA GLN A 109 3.75 13.01 4.97
C GLN A 109 2.50 13.22 4.12
N ASN A 110 2.68 13.42 2.82
CA ASN A 110 1.59 13.40 1.85
C ASN A 110 1.31 11.96 1.39
N THR A 111 1.02 11.09 2.36
CA THR A 111 0.75 9.67 2.14
C THR A 111 -0.47 9.24 2.93
N LEU A 112 -1.37 8.52 2.27
CA LEU A 112 -2.57 7.92 2.87
C LEU A 112 -2.37 6.43 3.14
N ILE A 113 -3.03 5.92 4.18
CA ILE A 113 -3.20 4.49 4.48
C ILE A 113 -4.66 4.12 4.20
N GLY A 114 -4.89 2.96 3.57
CA GLY A 114 -6.22 2.37 3.43
C GLY A 114 -6.57 1.52 4.65
N ASN A 115 -7.65 1.84 5.37
CA ASN A 115 -8.02 1.15 6.60
C ASN A 115 -9.17 0.17 6.39
N THR A 116 -10.26 0.65 5.78
CA THR A 116 -11.46 -0.16 5.51
C THR A 116 -11.92 0.10 4.09
N ALA A 117 -12.37 -0.94 3.39
CA ALA A 117 -12.94 -0.79 2.06
C ALA A 117 -14.10 0.21 2.06
N GLY A 118 -14.09 1.13 1.09
CA GLY A 118 -15.07 2.22 1.02
C GLY A 118 -14.55 3.42 0.24
N THR A 119 -15.32 4.51 0.27
CA THR A 119 -14.94 5.78 -0.34
C THR A 119 -14.96 6.90 0.69
N THR A 120 -13.94 7.75 0.66
CA THR A 120 -13.85 8.98 1.45
C THR A 120 -13.26 10.11 0.61
N GLU A 121 -12.98 11.27 1.20
CA GLU A 121 -12.39 12.42 0.51
C GLU A 121 -11.12 12.88 1.22
N LEU A 122 -10.09 13.21 0.43
CA LEU A 122 -8.97 14.03 0.88
C LEU A 122 -9.37 15.50 0.74
N ILE A 123 -9.25 16.25 1.82
CA ILE A 123 -9.61 17.67 1.93
C ILE A 123 -8.33 18.45 2.18
N VAL A 124 -8.02 19.41 1.30
CA VAL A 124 -6.88 20.32 1.43
C VAL A 124 -7.41 21.76 1.48
N LYS A 125 -7.04 22.51 2.52
CA LYS A 125 -7.46 23.89 2.73
C LYS A 125 -6.26 24.82 2.83
N THR A 126 -6.39 26.02 2.29
CA THR A 126 -5.40 27.08 2.44
C THR A 126 -5.51 27.77 3.79
N THR A 127 -4.38 28.18 4.36
CA THR A 127 -4.32 28.96 5.63
C THR A 127 -3.89 30.42 5.42
N ASP A 128 -3.71 30.84 4.17
CA ASP A 128 -3.20 32.16 3.78
C ASP A 128 -4.28 33.24 3.67
N GLY A 129 -5.55 32.90 3.94
CA GLY A 129 -6.70 33.78 3.82
C GLY A 129 -7.42 33.73 2.46
N SER A 130 -6.92 32.96 1.49
CA SER A 130 -7.61 32.76 0.19
C SER A 130 -8.89 31.92 0.30
N ASN A 131 -9.06 31.19 1.41
CA ASN A 131 -10.22 30.33 1.70
C ASN A 131 -10.50 29.26 0.63
N LEU A 132 -9.46 28.82 -0.08
CA LEU A 132 -9.59 27.73 -1.05
C LEU A 132 -9.70 26.39 -0.34
N ILE A 133 -10.59 25.53 -0.86
CA ILE A 133 -10.81 24.17 -0.37
C ILE A 133 -10.83 23.26 -1.60
N GLN A 134 -9.88 22.34 -1.68
CA GLN A 134 -9.88 21.27 -2.67
C GLN A 134 -10.30 19.96 -2.02
N ARG A 135 -11.19 19.23 -2.71
CA ARG A 135 -11.64 17.89 -2.34
C ARG A 135 -11.37 16.94 -3.48
N ILE A 136 -10.79 15.78 -3.17
CA ILE A 136 -10.67 14.70 -4.14
C ILE A 136 -11.12 13.37 -3.54
N PRO A 137 -11.76 12.49 -4.34
CA PRO A 137 -12.15 11.16 -3.91
C PRO A 137 -10.94 10.27 -3.59
N VAL A 138 -11.10 9.48 -2.52
CA VAL A 138 -10.19 8.40 -2.11
C VAL A 138 -11.00 7.11 -2.08
N HIS A 139 -10.59 6.12 -2.86
CA HIS A 139 -11.21 4.80 -2.94
C HIS A 139 -10.29 3.76 -2.29
N VAL A 140 -10.79 3.10 -1.26
CA VAL A 140 -10.12 1.98 -0.61
C VAL A 140 -10.79 0.68 -1.03
N ARG A 141 -10.03 -0.23 -1.63
CA ARG A 141 -10.52 -1.52 -2.12
C ARG A 141 -9.96 -2.66 -1.27
N ASP A 142 -10.75 -3.69 -1.01
CA ASP A 142 -10.24 -4.92 -0.41
C ASP A 142 -10.00 -5.94 -1.53
N PRO A 143 -8.74 -6.31 -1.84
CA PRO A 143 -8.45 -7.33 -2.84
C PRO A 143 -8.75 -8.75 -2.36
N TYR A 144 -9.25 -8.91 -1.13
CA TYR A 144 -9.62 -10.19 -0.55
C TYR A 144 -10.58 -10.98 -1.43
N VAL A 145 -10.19 -12.21 -1.76
CA VAL A 145 -11.03 -13.18 -2.44
C VAL A 145 -11.18 -14.36 -1.51
N LYS A 146 -12.40 -14.57 -1.01
CA LYS A 146 -12.72 -15.67 -0.10
C LYS A 146 -12.47 -17.03 -0.77
N LEU A 147 -11.90 -17.98 -0.02
CA LEU A 147 -11.93 -19.39 -0.37
C LEU A 147 -13.26 -19.99 0.07
N GLU A 148 -14.07 -20.43 -0.89
CA GLU A 148 -15.40 -20.99 -0.61
C GLU A 148 -15.31 -22.47 -0.26
N ASN A 149 -14.45 -23.22 -0.95
CA ASN A 149 -14.27 -24.64 -0.73
C ASN A 149 -12.86 -25.12 -1.07
N ILE A 150 -12.44 -26.21 -0.42
CA ILE A 150 -11.32 -27.04 -0.88
C ILE A 150 -11.86 -28.41 -1.25
N SER A 151 -11.20 -29.12 -2.15
CA SER A 151 -11.57 -30.51 -2.47
C SER A 151 -10.37 -31.34 -2.86
N PHE A 152 -10.29 -32.57 -2.40
CA PHE A 152 -9.29 -33.50 -2.91
C PHE A 152 -9.57 -33.84 -4.39
N THR A 153 -8.50 -33.93 -5.20
CA THR A 153 -8.62 -34.24 -6.64
C THR A 153 -9.16 -35.64 -6.93
N LYS A 154 -9.15 -36.54 -5.94
CA LYS A 154 -9.65 -37.92 -6.02
C LYS A 154 -10.38 -38.29 -4.73
N PRO A 155 -11.42 -39.14 -4.81
CA PRO A 155 -12.11 -39.67 -3.62
C PRO A 155 -11.29 -40.75 -2.90
N VAL A 156 -10.36 -41.40 -3.60
CA VAL A 156 -9.46 -42.41 -3.03
C VAL A 156 -8.09 -42.29 -3.68
N TYR A 157 -7.04 -42.22 -2.86
CA TYR A 157 -5.65 -42.34 -3.28
C TYR A 157 -5.12 -43.72 -2.92
N THR A 158 -4.47 -44.41 -3.86
CA THR A 158 -3.72 -45.63 -3.56
C THR A 158 -2.25 -45.30 -3.57
N ILE A 159 -1.58 -45.52 -2.44
CA ILE A 159 -0.15 -45.23 -2.24
C ILE A 159 0.56 -46.47 -1.74
N GLU A 160 1.84 -46.62 -2.08
CA GLU A 160 2.66 -47.74 -1.63
C GLU A 160 3.31 -47.40 -0.28
N ARG A 161 3.38 -48.38 0.62
CA ARG A 161 4.03 -48.23 1.93
C ARG A 161 5.48 -47.80 1.74
N SER A 162 5.90 -46.79 2.47
CA SER A 162 7.28 -46.32 2.50
C SER A 162 8.11 -47.23 3.43
N ALA A 163 8.84 -48.19 2.87
CA ALA A 163 9.68 -49.12 3.62
C ALA A 163 11.18 -48.80 3.43
N GLY A 164 11.66 -47.65 3.90
CA GLY A 164 13.09 -47.34 3.73
C GLY A 164 13.57 -45.98 4.27
N THR A 165 14.79 -45.61 3.88
CA THR A 165 15.50 -44.37 4.28
C THR A 165 15.16 -43.14 3.42
N ASN A 166 14.45 -43.32 2.29
CA ASN A 166 14.05 -42.26 1.37
C ASN A 166 12.53 -42.16 1.32
N ASP A 167 11.93 -41.64 2.37
CA ASP A 167 10.47 -41.55 2.47
C ASP A 167 9.87 -40.72 1.33
N LYS A 168 8.99 -41.34 0.55
CA LYS A 168 8.21 -40.61 -0.46
C LYS A 168 7.10 -39.83 0.23
N LEU A 169 7.39 -38.56 0.49
CA LEU A 169 6.42 -37.61 1.02
C LEU A 169 5.51 -37.09 -0.10
N ILE A 170 4.22 -36.99 0.20
CA ILE A 170 3.23 -36.42 -0.72
C ILE A 170 2.75 -35.09 -0.13
N ALA A 171 3.01 -33.99 -0.81
CA ALA A 171 2.51 -32.69 -0.40
C ALA A 171 0.98 -32.68 -0.49
N VAL A 172 0.32 -32.24 0.59
CA VAL A 172 -1.16 -32.23 0.65
C VAL A 172 -1.74 -31.21 -0.33
N ASP A 173 -1.08 -30.06 -0.51
CA ASP A 173 -1.54 -28.98 -1.40
C ASP A 173 -1.65 -29.45 -2.87
N ASP A 174 -0.74 -30.32 -3.33
CA ASP A 174 -0.75 -30.89 -4.68
C ASP A 174 -1.99 -31.79 -4.93
N LEU A 175 -2.65 -32.23 -3.85
CA LEU A 175 -3.82 -33.09 -3.90
C LEU A 175 -5.13 -32.32 -3.80
N LEU A 176 -5.07 -30.99 -3.61
CA LEU A 176 -6.23 -30.15 -3.36
C LEU A 176 -6.56 -29.24 -4.55
N ILE A 177 -7.86 -29.00 -4.72
CA ILE A 177 -8.43 -27.98 -5.59
C ILE A 177 -9.01 -26.90 -4.69
N PHE A 178 -8.60 -25.66 -4.92
CA PHE A 178 -9.10 -24.48 -4.23
C PHE A 178 -10.17 -23.81 -5.11
N ASN A 179 -11.36 -23.56 -4.54
CA ASN A 179 -12.46 -22.91 -5.25
C ASN A 179 -12.94 -21.66 -4.48
N PRO A 180 -12.91 -20.47 -5.10
CA PRO A 180 -12.28 -20.18 -6.39
C PRO A 180 -10.76 -20.32 -6.33
N SER A 181 -10.11 -20.62 -7.46
CA SER A 181 -8.66 -20.86 -7.50
C SER A 181 -7.83 -19.61 -7.21
N ASN A 182 -8.41 -18.43 -7.42
CA ASN A 182 -7.82 -17.11 -7.13
C ASN A 182 -8.16 -16.59 -5.72
N ALA A 183 -8.70 -17.43 -4.83
CA ALA A 183 -8.83 -17.08 -3.42
C ALA A 183 -7.48 -16.61 -2.86
N THR A 184 -7.52 -15.61 -1.97
CA THR A 184 -6.32 -15.01 -1.37
C THR A 184 -5.87 -15.75 -0.11
N ASP A 185 -6.80 -16.38 0.61
CA ASP A 185 -6.56 -17.06 1.89
C ASP A 185 -6.71 -18.57 1.66
N LYS A 186 -5.61 -19.21 1.23
CA LYS A 186 -5.56 -20.61 0.81
C LYS A 186 -4.70 -21.50 1.69
N ASP A 187 -4.14 -20.97 2.77
CA ASP A 187 -3.22 -21.74 3.59
C ASP A 187 -3.96 -22.90 4.26
N ILE A 188 -3.33 -24.08 4.28
CA ILE A 188 -3.84 -25.23 5.01
C ILE A 188 -3.40 -25.11 6.46
N GLU A 189 -4.36 -24.85 7.36
CA GLU A 189 -4.11 -24.66 8.78
C GLU A 189 -3.88 -26.00 9.49
N GLN A 190 -4.55 -27.06 9.05
CA GLN A 190 -4.46 -28.37 9.68
C GLN A 190 -4.71 -29.52 8.71
N VAL A 191 -3.96 -30.62 8.90
CA VAL A 191 -4.23 -31.91 8.27
C VAL A 191 -4.34 -32.98 9.34
N LEU A 192 -5.38 -33.81 9.25
CA LEU A 192 -5.70 -34.85 10.22
C LEU A 192 -5.73 -36.22 9.53
N SER A 193 -5.18 -37.23 10.20
CA SER A 193 -5.32 -38.64 9.85
C SER A 193 -6.08 -39.36 10.94
N ASN A 194 -7.12 -40.11 10.59
CA ASN A 194 -7.83 -40.95 11.56
C ASN A 194 -7.06 -42.26 11.90
N ALA A 195 -6.01 -42.57 11.13
CA ALA A 195 -5.16 -43.75 11.30
C ALA A 195 -3.69 -43.34 11.06
N PRO A 196 -3.06 -42.62 12.02
CA PRO A 196 -1.70 -42.11 11.86
C PRO A 196 -0.64 -43.20 11.67
N ASP A 197 -0.87 -44.40 12.19
CA ASP A 197 0.00 -45.56 11.98
C ASP A 197 -0.07 -46.10 10.53
N THR A 198 -1.12 -45.77 9.78
CA THR A 198 -1.28 -46.11 8.36
C THR A 198 -0.79 -44.98 7.46
N VAL A 199 -1.25 -43.75 7.71
CA VAL A 199 -0.79 -42.54 7.02
C VAL A 199 -0.42 -41.48 8.05
N GLU A 200 0.88 -41.22 8.16
CA GLU A 200 1.45 -40.22 9.04
C GLU A 200 1.37 -38.84 8.38
N VAL A 201 0.96 -37.83 9.15
CA VAL A 201 0.94 -36.42 8.73
C VAL A 201 2.19 -35.74 9.28
N ILE A 202 3.03 -35.24 8.39
CA ILE A 202 4.29 -34.57 8.71
C ILE A 202 4.15 -33.09 8.35
N ARG A 203 4.56 -32.21 9.27
CA ARG A 203 4.64 -30.76 9.00
C ARG A 203 6.10 -30.34 8.98
N GLN A 204 6.54 -29.78 7.86
CA GLN A 204 7.90 -29.25 7.69
C GLN A 204 7.84 -28.04 6.75
N ASP A 205 8.66 -27.02 7.03
CA ASP A 205 8.74 -25.78 6.26
C ASP A 205 7.39 -25.10 6.00
N GLY A 206 6.46 -25.20 6.96
CA GLY A 206 5.13 -24.60 6.87
C GLY A 206 4.11 -25.40 6.05
N GLN A 207 4.51 -26.48 5.40
CA GLN A 207 3.65 -27.32 4.56
C GLN A 207 3.34 -28.66 5.21
N TYR A 208 2.23 -29.27 4.78
CA TYR A 208 1.80 -30.59 5.21
C TYR A 208 2.13 -31.66 4.17
N TYR A 209 2.68 -32.76 4.65
CA TYR A 209 3.07 -33.91 3.87
C TYR A 209 2.44 -35.17 4.46
N LEU A 210 2.17 -36.14 3.59
CA LEU A 210 1.69 -37.46 3.96
C LEU A 210 2.78 -38.50 3.72
N LYS A 211 2.97 -39.39 4.69
CA LYS A 211 3.85 -40.56 4.60
C LYS A 211 3.04 -41.84 4.79
N ALA A 212 3.21 -42.80 3.88
CA ALA A 212 2.58 -44.11 3.95
C ALA A 212 3.33 -45.03 4.93
N ALA A 213 2.85 -45.15 6.16
CA ALA A 213 3.56 -45.85 7.24
C ALA A 213 3.28 -47.36 7.26
N ASP A 214 2.02 -47.79 7.16
CA ASP A 214 1.66 -49.21 7.10
C ASP A 214 0.46 -49.49 6.18
N VAL A 215 0.30 -50.75 5.78
CA VAL A 215 -0.77 -51.22 4.89
C VAL A 215 -2.12 -51.08 5.59
N GLY A 216 -3.07 -50.42 4.93
CA GLY A 216 -4.38 -50.18 5.52
C GLY A 216 -5.17 -49.09 4.81
N TYR A 217 -6.14 -48.54 5.52
CA TYR A 217 -6.95 -47.42 5.08
C TYR A 217 -6.88 -46.30 6.13
N ALA A 218 -6.72 -45.07 5.67
CA ALA A 218 -6.78 -43.87 6.49
C ALA A 218 -7.67 -42.83 5.81
N GLU A 219 -8.52 -42.17 6.57
CA GLU A 219 -9.19 -40.95 6.11
C GLU A 219 -8.31 -39.75 6.47
N ILE A 220 -8.01 -38.94 5.46
CA ILE A 220 -7.25 -37.70 5.61
C ILE A 220 -8.20 -36.53 5.44
N THR A 221 -8.21 -35.63 6.42
CA THR A 221 -8.98 -34.38 6.39
C THR A 221 -8.02 -33.20 6.30
N ALA A 222 -8.16 -32.36 5.28
CA ALA A 222 -7.49 -31.07 5.19
C ALA A 222 -8.45 -29.96 5.63
N ILE A 223 -7.95 -29.00 6.40
CA ILE A 223 -8.70 -27.85 6.92
C ILE A 223 -7.92 -26.60 6.55
N ALA A 224 -8.51 -25.75 5.71
CA ALA A 224 -7.94 -24.46 5.36
C ALA A 224 -8.02 -23.48 6.54
N GLU A 225 -7.26 -22.41 6.47
CA GLU A 225 -7.36 -21.30 7.40
C GLU A 225 -8.78 -20.68 7.40
N LYS A 226 -9.13 -20.09 8.54
CA LYS A 226 -10.42 -19.41 8.72
C LYS A 226 -10.49 -18.15 7.86
N GLN A 227 -11.56 -18.05 7.07
CA GLN A 227 -11.86 -16.93 6.19
C GLN A 227 -12.34 -15.71 6.98
N LYS A 228 -12.31 -14.50 6.38
CA LYS A 228 -12.73 -13.24 7.04
C LYS A 228 -14.18 -13.28 7.57
N ASP A 229 -15.05 -14.08 6.97
CA ASP A 229 -16.44 -14.27 7.40
C ASP A 229 -16.61 -15.34 8.51
N GLY A 230 -15.50 -15.95 8.95
CA GLY A 230 -15.48 -16.98 9.98
C GLY A 230 -15.69 -18.41 9.46
N THR A 231 -15.97 -18.61 8.17
CA THR A 231 -16.03 -19.95 7.58
C THR A 231 -14.64 -20.59 7.52
N GLN A 232 -14.60 -21.93 7.54
CA GLN A 232 -13.35 -22.68 7.51
C GLN A 232 -13.50 -23.87 6.55
N PRO A 233 -13.15 -23.70 5.25
CA PRO A 233 -13.23 -24.76 4.25
C PRO A 233 -12.43 -26.00 4.66
N LYS A 234 -13.00 -27.17 4.42
CA LYS A 234 -12.35 -28.45 4.69
C LYS A 234 -12.89 -29.53 3.76
N ASP A 235 -12.08 -30.55 3.52
CA ASP A 235 -12.49 -31.75 2.80
C ASP A 235 -11.77 -32.99 3.32
N SER A 236 -12.30 -34.17 3.03
CA SER A 236 -11.77 -35.45 3.45
C SER A 236 -11.70 -36.44 2.29
N THR A 237 -10.66 -37.27 2.27
CA THR A 237 -10.49 -38.33 1.28
C THR A 237 -9.94 -39.60 1.91
N LEU A 238 -10.21 -40.75 1.27
CA LEU A 238 -9.62 -42.01 1.68
C LEU A 238 -8.24 -42.21 1.06
N PHE A 239 -7.30 -42.71 1.85
CA PHE A 239 -6.02 -43.23 1.42
C PHE A 239 -5.97 -44.72 1.67
N LYS A 240 -5.65 -45.49 0.63
CA LYS A 240 -5.38 -46.92 0.68
C LYS A 240 -3.88 -47.14 0.56
N VAL A 241 -3.25 -47.58 1.63
CA VAL A 241 -1.83 -47.96 1.62
C VAL A 241 -1.71 -49.43 1.27
N VAL A 242 -0.92 -49.74 0.25
CA VAL A 242 -0.64 -51.12 -0.20
C VAL A 242 0.84 -51.47 0.01
N LYS A 243 1.17 -52.75 -0.01
CA LYS A 243 2.57 -53.18 0.01
C LYS A 243 3.31 -52.60 -1.19
N GLU A 244 4.57 -52.22 -0.98
CA GLU A 244 5.49 -51.89 -2.06
C GLU A 244 5.55 -53.08 -3.02
N LYS A 245 5.49 -52.81 -4.33
CA LYS A 245 5.71 -53.86 -5.32
C LYS A 245 7.18 -54.28 -5.22
N GLU A 246 7.43 -55.54 -4.89
CA GLU A 246 8.75 -56.12 -5.07
C GLU A 246 9.15 -55.91 -6.53
N GLY A 247 10.22 -55.14 -6.75
CA GLY A 247 10.85 -55.06 -8.05
C GLY A 247 11.15 -56.49 -8.50
N ASN A 248 10.61 -56.88 -9.65
CA ASN A 248 10.86 -58.16 -10.27
C ASN A 248 12.38 -58.29 -10.51
N ASN A 249 13.09 -58.83 -9.53
CA ASN A 249 14.49 -59.20 -9.66
C ASN A 249 14.48 -60.49 -10.49
N GLY A 250 14.39 -60.31 -11.81
CA GLY A 250 14.57 -61.37 -12.78
C GLY A 250 16.03 -61.82 -12.76
N ASN A 251 16.40 -62.62 -11.77
CA ASN A 251 17.47 -63.59 -11.94
C ASN A 251 16.82 -64.85 -12.54
N GLY A 252 16.79 -64.88 -13.87
CA GLY A 252 16.75 -66.15 -14.57
C GLY A 252 18.05 -66.89 -14.25
N GLU A 253 18.00 -67.79 -13.27
CA GLU A 253 18.97 -68.88 -13.22
C GLU A 253 18.53 -69.93 -14.25
N ASP A 254 19.23 -69.92 -15.37
CA ASP A 254 19.39 -71.09 -16.23
C ASP A 254 19.86 -72.26 -15.35
N GLY A 255 18.99 -73.27 -15.22
CA GLY A 255 19.23 -74.49 -14.46
C GLY A 255 18.67 -75.68 -15.20
N ASP A 256 19.39 -76.08 -16.25
CA ASP A 256 19.26 -77.34 -16.99
C ASP A 256 19.12 -78.56 -16.05
N GLY A 257 18.16 -79.47 -16.29
CA GLY A 257 17.99 -80.62 -15.40
C GLY A 257 16.91 -81.66 -15.73
N ARG A 258 16.94 -82.21 -16.95
CA ARG A 258 16.71 -83.64 -17.34
C ARG A 258 15.58 -84.49 -16.68
N TRP A 259 14.68 -84.95 -17.57
CA TRP A 259 13.86 -86.18 -17.65
C TRP A 259 13.41 -86.94 -16.39
#